data_AF-A0A7V9ARQ5-F1
#
_entry.id   AF-A0A7V9ARQ5-F1
#
_cell.length_a   1.000
_cell.length_b   1.000
_cell.length_c   1.000
_cell.angle_alpha   90.00
_cell.angle_beta   90.00
_cell.angle_gamma   90.00
#
_symmetry.space_group_name_H-M   'P 1'
#
loop_
_entity.id
_entity.type
_entity.pdbx_description
1 polymer ?
#
loop_
_entity_poly.entity_id
_entity_poly.type
_entity_poly.pdbx_seq_one_letter_code
_entity_poly.pdbx_strand_id
1 'polypeptide(L)'
;MYPLCVRSSGWLAASFALCMFLLSVVASAAEPSPPAGEQRRPVSLKEAVLEALERNLDITISRHTKETRVTDILFEQAKFDPTVSLNGQYNRLVSPLNRPILGFSGSNVAAPSGEPTKFDQNTSSVTADMTQNLPTGANYDINYSPQRTFVGGPNSFLFNPSYTGGLAFTLTQPLLRNAGVEVNKTFIRIAQNNAQVEEQTFRDRVLTVVATVEQTFWELVFANENMKVGQSALKAAEELLAGNRAKAKAGVMSAVEVLQAEAGVASRVEQILIAEKAIYDQEDQLRRLLNPTEPDLRQDVRLQPVDQPLQALEPITLEEAIDVAIERRPEVLQAVKNIETSDLNMKFAKNQLLPTLSAQGTVGLSGLGAGTNDMFQRNFGG
;
A
#
# COMPACT_ATOMS: atom_id res chain seq x y z
N MET A 1 36.96 18.91 29.00
CA MET A 1 38.37 18.64 29.37
C MET A 1 38.47 17.14 29.64
N TYR A 2 39.02 16.39 28.69
CA TYR A 2 39.47 14.99 28.83
C TYR A 2 40.56 14.89 29.93
N PRO A 3 41.06 13.70 30.36
CA PRO A 3 40.54 12.31 30.28
C PRO A 3 40.89 11.37 31.50
N LEU A 4 40.44 10.09 31.41
CA LEU A 4 41.06 8.81 31.87
C LEU A 4 41.25 8.57 33.40
N CYS A 5 41.14 7.38 34.01
CA CYS A 5 40.81 5.98 33.66
C CYS A 5 41.00 5.13 34.94
N VAL A 6 40.10 4.19 35.30
CA VAL A 6 40.30 2.98 36.17
C VAL A 6 38.97 2.18 36.06
N ARG A 7 38.82 0.85 35.86
CA ARG A 7 39.66 -0.35 35.63
C ARG A 7 38.72 -1.56 35.41
N SER A 8 39.27 -2.63 34.84
CA SER A 8 38.84 -4.06 34.86
C SER A 8 37.97 -4.54 33.68
N SER A 9 38.17 -5.72 33.07
CA SER A 9 39.25 -6.72 33.12
C SER A 9 38.97 -7.86 32.11
N GLY A 10 40.02 -8.41 31.49
CA GLY A 10 40.08 -9.79 30.93
C GLY A 10 40.53 -9.85 29.46
N TRP A 11 41.83 -9.87 29.13
CA TRP A 11 42.73 -11.05 29.09
C TRP A 11 42.15 -12.26 28.34
N LEU A 12 42.53 -12.41 27.06
CA LEU A 12 42.83 -13.71 26.46
C LEU A 12 43.90 -13.51 25.37
N ALA A 13 45.04 -14.12 25.62
CA ALA A 13 46.24 -14.06 24.80
C ALA A 13 46.10 -14.95 23.55
N ALA A 14 46.53 -14.42 22.41
CA ALA A 14 46.73 -15.16 21.17
C ALA A 14 48.14 -15.77 21.16
N SER A 15 48.24 -17.07 20.87
CA SER A 15 49.48 -17.68 20.39
C SER A 15 49.19 -18.83 19.42
N PHE A 16 49.89 -18.73 18.30
CA PHE A 16 49.98 -19.61 17.14
C PHE A 16 50.08 -21.11 17.44
N ALA A 17 49.36 -21.93 16.67
CA ALA A 17 49.79 -23.27 16.30
C ALA A 17 49.30 -23.62 14.89
N LEU A 18 50.27 -23.75 13.98
CA LEU A 18 50.17 -24.16 12.59
C LEU A 18 49.78 -25.65 12.53
N CYS A 19 48.63 -26.00 11.95
CA CYS A 19 48.26 -27.38 11.66
C CYS A 19 47.88 -27.51 10.17
N MET A 20 48.73 -28.21 9.45
CA MET A 20 48.65 -28.57 8.05
C MET A 20 47.64 -29.72 7.91
N PHE A 21 46.47 -29.48 7.32
CA PHE A 21 45.53 -30.55 6.95
C PHE A 21 45.39 -30.59 5.43
N LEU A 22 45.89 -31.69 4.85
CA LEU A 22 45.66 -32.10 3.47
C LEU A 22 44.18 -32.47 3.29
N LEU A 23 43.41 -31.65 2.57
CA LEU A 23 42.11 -32.04 2.02
C LEU A 23 42.29 -32.52 0.58
N SER A 24 42.07 -33.82 0.37
CA SER A 24 41.89 -34.45 -0.93
C SER A 24 40.58 -33.98 -1.55
N VAL A 25 40.67 -33.19 -2.62
CA VAL A 25 39.54 -32.90 -3.51
C VAL A 25 39.29 -34.15 -4.36
N VAL A 26 38.21 -34.88 -4.05
CA VAL A 26 37.63 -35.85 -4.97
C VAL A 26 36.85 -35.06 -6.01
N ALA A 27 37.46 -34.83 -7.17
CA ALA A 27 36.77 -34.33 -8.34
C ALA A 27 35.83 -35.43 -8.85
N SER A 28 34.56 -35.35 -8.46
CA SER A 28 33.49 -36.11 -9.11
C SER A 28 33.30 -35.49 -10.50
N ALA A 29 33.73 -36.21 -11.54
CA ALA A 29 33.40 -35.89 -12.91
C ALA A 29 31.88 -36.03 -13.08
N ALA A 30 31.17 -34.91 -13.04
CA ALA A 30 29.80 -34.85 -13.54
C ALA A 30 29.88 -34.98 -15.06
N GLU A 31 29.35 -36.08 -15.59
CA GLU A 31 29.11 -36.21 -17.03
C GLU A 31 28.24 -35.04 -17.50
N PRO A 32 28.58 -34.38 -18.63
CA PRO A 32 27.73 -33.36 -19.20
C PRO A 32 26.41 -34.00 -19.65
N SER A 33 25.31 -33.63 -19.00
CA SER A 33 23.97 -33.95 -19.46
C SER A 33 23.81 -33.49 -20.93
N PRO A 34 23.14 -34.28 -21.79
CA PRO A 34 22.91 -33.90 -23.18
C PRO A 34 22.20 -32.54 -23.24
N PRO A 35 22.41 -31.74 -24.31
CA PRO A 35 21.75 -30.45 -24.44
C PRO A 35 20.25 -30.66 -24.27
N ALA A 36 19.67 -29.99 -23.28
CA ALA A 36 18.26 -30.08 -22.96
C ALA A 36 17.46 -29.83 -24.24
N GLY A 37 16.78 -30.87 -24.73
CA GLY A 37 15.85 -30.73 -25.84
C GLY A 37 14.78 -29.72 -25.43
N GLU A 38 14.45 -28.83 -26.37
CA GLU A 38 13.39 -27.83 -26.26
C GLU A 38 12.12 -28.49 -25.71
N GLN A 39 11.78 -28.21 -24.45
CA GLN A 39 10.65 -28.83 -23.76
C GLN A 39 9.38 -28.15 -24.27
N ARG A 40 8.42 -28.93 -24.80
CA ARG A 40 7.13 -28.38 -25.26
C ARG A 40 6.08 -28.62 -24.20
N ARG A 41 5.61 -27.55 -23.57
CA ARG A 41 4.49 -27.58 -22.62
C ARG A 41 3.18 -27.39 -23.39
N PRO A 42 2.27 -28.38 -23.42
CA PRO A 42 0.93 -28.18 -23.96
C PRO A 42 0.16 -27.23 -23.03
N VAL A 43 -0.50 -26.22 -23.59
CA VAL A 43 -1.31 -25.26 -22.81
C VAL A 43 -2.69 -25.14 -23.44
N SER A 44 -3.73 -25.35 -22.64
CA SER A 44 -5.12 -25.07 -23.00
C SER A 44 -5.52 -23.66 -22.57
N LEU A 45 -6.52 -23.08 -23.22
CA LEU A 45 -7.04 -21.75 -22.89
C LEU A 45 -7.53 -21.71 -21.44
N LYS A 46 -8.25 -22.75 -21.02
CA LYS A 46 -8.76 -22.86 -19.64
C LYS A 46 -7.63 -22.87 -18.62
N GLU A 47 -6.57 -23.63 -18.89
CA GLU A 47 -5.40 -23.70 -18.01
C GLU A 47 -4.67 -22.35 -17.97
N ALA A 48 -4.48 -21.70 -19.12
CA ALA A 48 -3.87 -20.37 -19.20
C ALA A 48 -4.65 -19.32 -18.38
N VAL A 49 -5.99 -19.32 -18.51
CA VAL A 49 -6.85 -18.42 -17.72
C VAL A 49 -6.74 -18.72 -16.22
N LEU A 50 -6.78 -19.99 -15.83
CA LEU A 50 -6.68 -20.37 -14.42
C LEU A 50 -5.31 -19.98 -13.83
N GLU A 51 -4.22 -20.25 -14.54
CA GLU A 51 -2.87 -19.88 -14.12
C GLU A 51 -2.72 -18.35 -14.02
N ALA A 52 -3.27 -17.59 -14.97
CA ALA A 52 -3.31 -16.13 -14.88
C ALA A 52 -4.12 -15.64 -13.66
N LEU A 53 -5.28 -16.21 -13.38
CA LEU A 53 -6.10 -15.80 -12.23
C LEU A 53 -5.39 -16.04 -10.88
N GLU A 54 -4.55 -17.06 -10.80
CA GLU A 54 -3.79 -17.39 -9.59
C GLU A 54 -2.51 -16.56 -9.43
N ARG A 55 -1.77 -16.34 -10.52
CA ARG A 55 -0.38 -15.85 -10.46
C ARG A 55 -0.16 -14.47 -11.04
N ASN A 56 -1.12 -13.93 -11.78
CA ASN A 56 -0.95 -12.64 -12.44
C ASN A 56 -0.73 -11.53 -11.40
N LEU A 57 0.34 -10.75 -11.61
CA LEU A 57 0.76 -9.71 -10.67
C LEU A 57 -0.26 -8.58 -10.58
N ASP A 58 -0.92 -8.22 -11.68
CA ASP A 58 -1.90 -7.14 -11.69
C ASP A 58 -3.16 -7.49 -10.87
N ILE A 59 -3.61 -8.74 -10.95
CA ILE A 59 -4.71 -9.24 -10.13
C ILE A 59 -4.31 -9.23 -8.65
N THR A 60 -3.07 -9.64 -8.35
CA THR A 60 -2.55 -9.66 -6.98
C THR A 60 -2.46 -8.25 -6.40
N ILE A 61 -1.94 -7.28 -7.15
CA ILE A 61 -1.87 -5.87 -6.75
C ILE A 61 -3.28 -5.33 -6.49
N SER A 62 -4.20 -5.53 -7.43
CA SER A 62 -5.58 -5.04 -7.29
C SER A 62 -6.32 -5.68 -6.11
N ARG A 63 -6.05 -6.96 -5.80
CA ARG A 63 -6.55 -7.63 -4.60
C ARG A 63 -6.08 -6.95 -3.32
N HIS A 64 -4.79 -6.63 -3.21
CA HIS A 64 -4.25 -5.92 -2.05
C HIS A 64 -4.78 -4.49 -1.94
N THR A 65 -4.99 -3.79 -3.06
CA THR A 65 -5.65 -2.48 -3.06
C THR A 65 -7.08 -2.58 -2.52
N LYS A 66 -7.86 -3.58 -2.97
CA LYS A 66 -9.19 -3.87 -2.41
C LYS A 66 -9.14 -4.09 -0.90
N GLU A 67 -8.24 -4.94 -0.41
CA GLU A 67 -8.09 -5.23 1.02
C GLU A 67 -7.72 -3.97 1.83
N THR A 68 -6.87 -3.12 1.28
CA THR A 68 -6.49 -1.83 1.87
C THR A 68 -7.72 -0.92 2.01
N ARG A 69 -8.59 -0.84 0.99
CA ARG A 69 -9.81 -0.02 1.04
C ARG A 69 -10.82 -0.46 2.10
N VAL A 70 -10.87 -1.75 2.43
CA VAL A 70 -11.70 -2.23 3.56
C VAL A 70 -11.13 -1.70 4.88
N THR A 71 -9.82 -1.60 5.00
CA THR A 71 -9.16 -1.04 6.19
C THR A 71 -9.40 0.46 6.34
N ASP A 72 -9.58 1.21 5.24
CA ASP A 72 -9.98 2.63 5.28
C ASP A 72 -11.31 2.83 6.03
N ILE A 73 -12.25 1.88 5.94
CA ILE A 73 -13.51 1.92 6.71
C ILE A 73 -13.22 1.85 8.22
N LEU A 74 -12.28 0.99 8.61
CA LEU A 74 -11.87 0.85 10.01
C LEU A 74 -11.22 2.14 10.52
N PHE A 75 -10.37 2.80 9.72
CA PHE A 75 -9.79 4.08 10.09
C PHE A 75 -10.84 5.19 10.27
N GLU A 76 -11.86 5.23 9.42
CA GLU A 76 -12.98 6.17 9.57
C GLU A 76 -13.84 5.87 10.79
N GLN A 77 -14.01 4.59 11.15
CA GLN A 77 -14.67 4.19 12.40
C GLN A 77 -13.84 4.54 13.64
N ALA A 78 -12.51 4.37 13.56
CA ALA A 78 -11.59 4.66 14.66
C ALA A 78 -11.57 6.14 15.07
N LYS A 79 -12.06 7.07 14.23
CA LYS A 79 -12.27 8.48 14.61
C LYS A 79 -13.28 8.65 15.75
N PHE A 80 -14.10 7.63 16.00
CA PHE A 80 -15.07 7.56 17.10
C PHE A 80 -14.57 6.72 18.28
N ASP A 81 -13.38 6.14 18.20
CA ASP A 81 -12.78 5.41 19.31
C ASP A 81 -12.16 6.40 20.33
N PRO A 82 -12.14 6.06 21.63
CA PRO A 82 -11.54 6.92 22.63
C PRO A 82 -10.02 6.96 22.45
N THR A 83 -9.47 8.17 22.42
CA THR A 83 -8.03 8.38 22.45
C THR A 83 -7.61 8.73 23.87
N VAL A 84 -6.57 8.05 24.37
CA VAL A 84 -5.98 8.30 25.68
C VAL A 84 -4.57 8.80 25.47
N SER A 85 -4.27 10.00 25.97
CA SER A 85 -2.93 10.56 25.94
C SER A 85 -2.41 10.81 27.35
N LEU A 86 -1.12 10.53 27.52
CA LEU A 86 -0.39 10.84 28.74
C LEU A 86 0.77 11.77 28.36
N ASN A 87 0.74 12.98 28.89
CA ASN A 87 1.79 13.97 28.68
C ASN A 87 2.49 14.28 30.01
N GLY A 88 3.82 14.27 30.02
CA GLY A 88 4.61 14.71 31.16
C GLY A 88 5.44 15.92 30.75
N GLN A 89 5.29 17.03 31.47
CA GLN A 89 6.03 18.25 31.19
C GLN A 89 6.82 18.69 32.42
N TYR A 90 8.09 19.08 32.19
CA TYR A 90 8.92 19.77 33.16
C TYR A 90 9.32 21.12 32.59
N ASN A 91 8.97 22.18 33.29
CA ASN A 91 9.30 23.55 32.91
C ASN A 91 10.04 24.23 34.05
N ARG A 92 11.23 24.77 33.75
CA ARG A 92 11.97 25.66 34.65
C ARG A 92 12.03 27.04 34.05
N LEU A 93 11.38 27.98 34.71
CA LEU A 93 11.35 29.37 34.33
C LEU A 93 12.24 30.17 35.28
N VAL A 94 13.36 30.67 34.77
CA VAL A 94 14.22 31.62 35.47
C VAL A 94 14.06 32.98 34.83
N SER A 95 13.36 33.89 35.50
CA SER A 95 13.13 35.27 35.02
C SER A 95 13.83 36.27 35.94
N PRO A 96 14.69 37.16 35.40
CA PRO A 96 15.25 38.25 36.19
C PRO A 96 14.17 39.30 36.45
N LEU A 97 13.84 39.55 37.71
CA LEU A 97 12.89 40.57 38.10
C LEU A 97 13.59 41.93 38.16
N ASN A 98 13.13 42.88 37.34
CA ASN A 98 13.57 44.28 37.38
C ASN A 98 12.84 45.11 38.48
N ARG A 99 12.21 44.44 39.45
CA ARG A 99 11.52 45.09 40.57
C ARG A 99 11.59 44.20 41.82
N PRO A 100 11.82 44.74 43.03
CA PRO A 100 11.74 43.98 44.26
C PRO A 100 10.30 43.53 44.53
N ILE A 101 10.13 42.28 44.97
CA ILE A 101 8.82 41.76 45.41
C ILE A 101 8.53 42.31 46.82
N LEU A 102 7.47 43.11 46.95
CA LEU A 102 6.93 43.56 48.24
C LEU A 102 5.83 42.58 48.69
N GLY A 103 6.17 41.63 49.57
CA GLY A 103 5.20 40.74 50.20
C GLY A 103 4.54 41.39 51.44
N PHE A 104 3.29 41.04 51.72
CA PHE A 104 2.51 41.55 52.88
C PHE A 104 3.09 41.13 54.25
N SER A 105 4.11 40.26 54.27
CA SER A 105 4.80 39.77 55.48
C SER A 105 6.04 40.57 55.88
N GLY A 106 6.31 41.73 55.26
CA GLY A 106 7.47 42.57 55.63
C GLY A 106 8.84 42.00 55.29
N SER A 107 8.91 40.85 54.60
CA SER A 107 10.14 40.29 54.04
C SER A 107 10.50 41.05 52.77
N ASN A 108 11.34 42.09 52.91
CA ASN A 108 11.97 42.77 51.80
C ASN A 108 12.86 41.79 51.03
N VAL A 109 12.46 41.39 49.82
CA VAL A 109 13.38 40.76 48.86
C VAL A 109 14.04 41.86 48.05
N ALA A 110 14.70 42.79 48.75
CA ALA A 110 15.69 43.66 48.14
C ALA A 110 17.04 42.98 48.38
N ALA A 111 17.73 42.58 47.31
CA ALA A 111 19.11 42.17 47.43
C ALA A 111 19.91 43.31 48.10
N PRO A 112 20.80 43.05 49.08
CA PRO A 112 21.58 44.10 49.77
C PRO A 112 22.53 44.89 48.86
N SER A 113 22.66 44.46 47.61
CA SER A 113 23.40 45.09 46.52
C SER A 113 22.44 45.10 45.32
N GLY A 114 22.45 46.14 44.47
CA GLY A 114 21.51 46.35 43.35
C GLY A 114 21.53 45.30 42.23
N GLU A 115 21.54 44.02 42.56
CA GLU A 115 21.41 42.89 41.66
C GLU A 115 19.92 42.54 41.44
N PRO A 116 19.51 42.24 40.19
CA PRO A 116 18.15 41.78 39.90
C PRO A 116 17.82 40.51 40.69
N THR A 117 16.75 40.53 41.47
CA THR A 117 16.25 39.31 42.13
C THR A 117 15.79 38.32 41.06
N LYS A 118 16.16 37.05 41.20
CA LYS A 118 15.79 36.00 40.24
C LYS A 118 14.52 35.32 40.70
N PHE A 119 13.51 35.25 39.83
CA PHE A 119 12.35 34.37 39.99
C PHE A 119 12.68 33.03 39.38
N ASP A 120 12.87 32.00 40.21
CA ASP A 120 13.17 30.62 39.75
C ASP A 120 11.96 29.74 40.08
N GLN A 121 11.19 29.37 39.07
CA GLN A 121 10.01 28.52 39.21
C GLN A 121 10.22 27.20 38.46
N ASN A 122 10.07 26.10 39.19
CA ASN A 122 10.08 24.75 38.64
C ASN A 122 8.65 24.19 38.68
N THR A 123 8.15 23.79 37.52
CA THR A 123 6.82 23.21 37.36
C THR A 123 6.96 21.84 36.73
N SER A 124 6.45 20.81 37.40
CA SER A 124 6.27 19.47 36.85
C SER A 124 4.78 19.20 36.73
N SER A 125 4.29 18.89 35.55
CA SER A 125 2.91 18.45 35.34
C SER A 125 2.87 17.11 34.64
N VAL A 126 1.85 16.33 34.96
CA VAL A 126 1.47 15.14 34.20
C VAL A 126 0.01 15.34 33.84
N THR A 127 -0.34 15.31 32.56
CA THR A 127 -1.73 15.35 32.10
C THR A 127 -2.10 13.99 31.52
N ALA A 128 -3.20 13.44 32.00
CA ALA A 128 -3.86 12.29 31.41
C ALA A 128 -5.17 12.79 30.81
N ASP A 129 -5.33 12.61 29.52
CA ASP A 129 -6.45 13.11 28.75
C ASP A 129 -7.13 11.93 28.05
N MET A 130 -8.45 11.84 28.12
CA MET A 130 -9.25 10.87 27.40
C MET A 130 -10.33 11.61 26.61
N THR A 131 -10.24 11.56 25.27
CA THR A 131 -11.21 12.21 24.38
C THR A 131 -11.89 11.20 23.48
N GLN A 132 -13.19 11.35 23.25
CA GLN A 132 -13.93 10.55 22.28
C GLN A 132 -14.96 11.39 21.55
N ASN A 133 -15.02 11.22 20.23
CA ASN A 133 -16.11 11.75 19.42
C ASN A 133 -17.24 10.72 19.36
N LEU A 134 -18.45 11.16 19.66
CA LEU A 134 -19.65 10.35 19.58
C LEU A 134 -20.26 10.44 18.16
N PRO A 135 -20.94 9.38 17.68
CA PRO A 135 -21.62 9.43 16.39
C PRO A 135 -22.67 10.55 16.28
N THR A 136 -23.22 11.04 17.39
CA THR A 136 -24.17 12.16 17.40
C THR A 136 -23.55 13.52 17.07
N GLY A 137 -22.21 13.59 17.01
CA GLY A 137 -21.43 14.81 16.84
C GLY A 137 -20.95 15.40 18.16
N ALA A 138 -21.39 14.88 19.31
CA ALA A 138 -20.83 15.30 20.60
C ALA A 138 -19.39 14.83 20.76
N ASN A 139 -18.60 15.59 21.50
CA ASN A 139 -17.33 15.12 22.05
C ASN A 139 -17.43 15.11 23.58
N TYR A 140 -16.81 14.12 24.20
CA TYR A 140 -16.52 14.18 25.63
C TYR A 140 -15.01 14.12 25.84
N ASP A 141 -14.56 14.87 26.83
CA ASP A 141 -13.16 14.99 27.25
C ASP A 141 -13.08 14.79 28.77
N ILE A 142 -12.13 13.95 29.20
CA ILE A 142 -11.79 13.73 30.59
C ILE A 142 -10.32 14.09 30.76
N ASN A 143 -10.05 15.20 31.43
CA ASN A 143 -8.71 15.68 31.71
C ASN A 143 -8.38 15.50 33.20
N TYR A 144 -7.24 14.88 33.50
CA TYR A 144 -6.65 14.88 34.83
C TYR A 144 -5.24 15.46 34.76
N SER A 145 -5.02 16.60 35.42
CA SER A 145 -3.81 17.41 35.28
C SER A 145 -3.16 17.76 36.63
N PRO A 146 -2.56 16.78 37.34
CA PRO A 146 -1.70 17.06 38.49
C PRO A 146 -0.45 17.86 38.11
N GLN A 147 -0.16 18.87 38.91
CA GLN A 147 0.97 19.78 38.77
C GLN A 147 1.63 20.01 40.12
N ARG A 148 2.95 19.96 40.14
CA ARG A 148 3.81 20.36 41.26
C ARG A 148 4.52 21.65 40.86
N THR A 149 4.37 22.69 41.68
CA THR A 149 5.04 23.96 41.47
C THR A 149 5.96 24.25 42.66
N PHE A 150 7.23 24.52 42.38
CA PHE A 150 8.21 24.97 43.35
C PHE A 150 8.71 26.36 42.94
N VAL A 151 8.74 27.29 43.88
CA VAL A 151 9.26 28.64 43.63
C VAL A 151 10.44 28.88 44.57
N GLY A 152 11.61 29.12 44.01
CA GLY A 152 12.81 29.50 44.75
C GLY A 152 12.75 30.98 45.17
N GLY A 153 13.10 31.25 46.43
CA GLY A 153 13.13 32.61 47.00
C GLY A 153 12.56 32.67 48.43
N PRO A 154 12.45 33.88 49.02
CA PRO A 154 11.90 34.05 50.37
C PRO A 154 10.45 33.56 50.47
N ASN A 155 10.21 32.70 51.45
CA ASN A 155 9.05 31.80 51.51
C ASN A 155 7.74 32.53 51.88
N SER A 156 7.16 33.23 50.91
CA SER A 156 5.90 34.00 51.06
C SER A 156 4.64 33.20 50.67
N PHE A 157 4.78 31.91 50.36
CA PHE A 157 3.70 31.04 49.90
C PHE A 157 3.18 30.14 51.03
N LEU A 158 1.87 29.87 51.07
CA LEU A 158 1.24 28.96 52.03
C LEU A 158 1.80 27.53 51.97
N PHE A 159 2.08 27.04 50.75
CA PHE A 159 2.73 25.76 50.49
C PHE A 159 3.79 25.94 49.40
N ASN A 160 5.02 25.47 49.65
CA ASN A 160 6.12 25.49 48.69
C ASN A 160 7.04 24.28 48.94
N PRO A 161 7.07 23.26 48.06
CA PRO A 161 6.33 23.15 46.80
C PRO A 161 4.81 23.05 47.01
N SER A 162 4.02 23.58 46.08
CA SER A 162 2.58 23.38 46.01
C SER A 162 2.24 22.24 45.06
N TYR A 163 1.22 21.45 45.41
CA TYR A 163 0.65 20.40 44.58
C TYR A 163 -0.77 20.77 44.24
N THR A 164 -1.07 20.94 42.95
CA THR A 164 -2.39 21.22 42.42
C THR A 164 -2.84 20.08 41.54
N GLY A 165 -4.06 19.61 41.68
CA GLY A 165 -4.66 18.66 40.75
C GLY A 165 -5.97 19.23 40.24
N GLY A 166 -6.31 18.90 38.99
CA GLY A 166 -7.62 19.15 38.41
C GLY A 166 -8.11 17.88 37.73
N LEU A 167 -9.31 17.42 38.06
CA LEU A 167 -10.08 16.49 37.23
C LEU A 167 -11.19 17.30 36.58
N ALA A 168 -11.28 17.30 35.26
CA ALA A 168 -12.34 17.96 34.52
C ALA A 168 -12.98 16.97 33.54
N PHE A 169 -14.31 16.95 33.54
CA PHE A 169 -15.12 16.30 32.52
C PHE A 169 -15.83 17.39 31.71
N THR A 170 -15.61 17.41 30.41
CA THR A 170 -16.25 18.34 29.48
C THR A 170 -17.05 17.57 28.44
N LEU A 171 -18.33 17.91 28.28
CA LEU A 171 -19.18 17.40 27.20
C LEU A 171 -19.59 18.57 26.31
N THR A 172 -19.27 18.48 25.01
CA THR A 172 -19.69 19.47 24.01
C THR A 172 -20.59 18.81 22.98
N GLN A 173 -21.84 19.23 22.88
CA GLN A 173 -22.82 18.74 21.90
C GLN A 173 -23.16 19.85 20.89
N PRO A 174 -22.79 19.71 19.60
CA PRO A 174 -23.31 20.57 18.55
C PRO A 174 -24.81 20.34 18.37
N LEU A 175 -25.57 21.43 18.18
CA LEU A 175 -27.03 21.42 18.04
C LEU A 175 -27.50 21.68 16.60
N LEU A 176 -26.66 22.33 15.76
CA LEU A 176 -26.99 22.67 14.36
C LEU A 176 -25.96 22.08 13.39
N ARG A 177 -24.85 22.79 13.13
CA ARG A 177 -23.73 22.28 12.32
C ARG A 177 -23.07 21.10 13.03
N ASN A 178 -22.79 20.02 12.29
CA ASN A 178 -22.27 18.74 12.79
C ASN A 178 -23.18 18.00 13.79
N ALA A 179 -24.44 18.41 13.92
CA ALA A 179 -25.40 17.69 14.74
C ALA A 179 -25.97 16.47 13.99
N GLY A 180 -26.09 15.35 14.69
CA GLY A 180 -26.79 14.16 14.21
C GLY A 180 -25.88 13.07 13.62
N VAL A 181 -26.38 11.85 13.65
CA VAL A 181 -25.62 10.65 13.28
C VAL A 181 -25.32 10.58 11.79
N GLU A 182 -26.23 11.08 10.95
CA GLU A 182 -26.08 11.02 9.51
C GLU A 182 -24.88 11.83 9.00
N VAL A 183 -24.70 13.05 9.51
CA VAL A 183 -23.61 13.94 9.10
C VAL A 183 -22.27 13.37 9.54
N ASN A 184 -22.14 12.96 10.81
CA ASN A 184 -20.89 12.44 11.35
C ASN A 184 -20.50 11.07 10.75
N LYS A 185 -21.47 10.21 10.41
CA LYS A 185 -21.20 8.94 9.71
C LYS A 185 -21.00 9.08 8.20
N THR A 186 -21.10 10.28 7.62
CA THR A 186 -20.93 10.50 6.17
C THR A 186 -19.62 9.92 5.67
N PHE A 187 -18.49 10.20 6.35
CA PHE A 187 -17.18 9.72 5.92
C PHE A 187 -17.03 8.19 6.02
N ILE A 188 -17.66 7.55 7.02
CA ILE A 188 -17.73 6.08 7.09
C ILE A 188 -18.51 5.53 5.89
N ARG A 189 -19.66 6.13 5.53
CA ARG A 189 -20.45 5.70 4.37
C ARG A 189 -19.71 5.93 3.05
N ILE A 190 -18.98 7.05 2.93
CA ILE A 190 -18.13 7.32 1.77
C ILE A 190 -17.02 6.26 1.68
N ALA A 191 -16.35 5.92 2.78
CA ALA A 191 -15.36 4.85 2.79
C ALA A 191 -15.96 3.48 2.40
N GLN A 192 -17.17 3.18 2.87
CA GLN A 192 -17.91 1.97 2.47
C GLN A 192 -18.21 1.96 0.96
N ASN A 193 -18.68 3.07 0.40
CA ASN A 193 -18.92 3.20 -1.03
C ASN A 193 -17.61 3.07 -1.83
N ASN A 194 -16.52 3.69 -1.37
CA ASN A 194 -15.22 3.59 -2.01
C ASN A 194 -14.68 2.16 -1.98
N ALA A 195 -14.90 1.39 -0.92
CA ALA A 195 -14.55 -0.03 -0.87
C ALA A 195 -15.37 -0.86 -1.87
N GLN A 196 -16.66 -0.54 -2.06
CA GLN A 196 -17.49 -1.18 -3.09
C GLN A 196 -17.07 -0.80 -4.51
N VAL A 197 -16.67 0.46 -4.74
CA VAL A 197 -16.09 0.89 -6.01
C VAL A 197 -14.82 0.10 -6.30
N GLU A 198 -13.91 -0.02 -5.32
CA GLU A 198 -12.67 -0.78 -5.50
C GLU A 198 -12.91 -2.27 -5.74
N GLU A 199 -13.94 -2.85 -5.14
CA GLU A 199 -14.35 -4.23 -5.46
C GLU A 199 -14.75 -4.39 -6.92
N GLN A 200 -15.46 -3.41 -7.49
CA GLN A 200 -15.78 -3.41 -8.91
C GLN A 200 -14.55 -3.13 -9.79
N THR A 201 -13.64 -2.25 -9.36
CA THR A 201 -12.35 -2.04 -10.05
C THR A 201 -11.53 -3.31 -10.10
N PHE A 202 -11.48 -4.08 -9.01
CA PHE A 202 -10.84 -5.40 -8.98
C PHE A 202 -11.49 -6.37 -9.96
N ARG A 203 -12.83 -6.42 -10.00
CA ARG A 203 -13.56 -7.27 -10.93
C ARG A 203 -13.29 -6.88 -12.39
N ASP A 204 -13.26 -5.59 -12.70
CA ASP A 204 -12.89 -5.06 -14.02
C ASP A 204 -11.46 -5.47 -14.41
N ARG A 205 -10.52 -5.37 -13.46
CA ARG A 205 -9.13 -5.78 -13.68
C ARG A 205 -9.02 -7.27 -13.99
N VAL A 206 -9.74 -8.11 -13.25
CA VAL A 206 -9.82 -9.55 -13.52
C VAL A 206 -10.38 -9.82 -14.91
N LEU A 207 -11.51 -9.20 -15.29
CA LEU A 207 -12.12 -9.37 -16.61
C LEU A 207 -11.16 -8.93 -17.73
N THR A 208 -10.47 -7.81 -17.55
CA THR A 208 -9.49 -7.30 -18.52
C THR A 208 -8.31 -8.26 -18.70
N VAL A 209 -7.77 -8.82 -17.60
CA VAL A 209 -6.68 -9.80 -17.67
C VAL A 209 -7.16 -11.07 -18.37
N VAL A 210 -8.34 -11.59 -18.04
CA VAL A 210 -8.91 -12.78 -18.70
C VAL A 210 -9.07 -12.54 -20.20
N ALA A 211 -9.67 -11.42 -20.61
CA ALA A 211 -9.83 -11.08 -22.02
C ALA A 211 -8.48 -10.91 -22.75
N THR A 212 -7.47 -10.34 -22.08
CA THR A 212 -6.13 -10.19 -22.63
C THR A 212 -5.45 -11.56 -22.81
N VAL A 213 -5.58 -12.47 -21.83
CA VAL A 213 -5.07 -13.84 -21.92
C VAL A 213 -5.74 -14.60 -23.05
N GLU A 214 -7.06 -14.50 -23.18
CA GLU A 214 -7.81 -15.10 -24.29
C GLU A 214 -7.32 -14.58 -25.64
N GLN A 215 -7.18 -13.26 -25.79
CA GLN A 215 -6.69 -12.65 -27.03
C GLN A 215 -5.27 -13.09 -27.37
N THR A 216 -4.34 -13.04 -26.41
CA THR A 216 -2.94 -13.45 -26.63
C THR A 216 -2.84 -14.95 -26.92
N PHE A 217 -3.66 -15.79 -26.28
CA PHE A 217 -3.71 -17.22 -26.57
C PHE A 217 -4.15 -17.48 -28.01
N TRP A 218 -5.21 -16.82 -28.49
CA TRP A 218 -5.67 -16.98 -29.86
C TRP A 218 -4.69 -16.39 -30.88
N GLU A 219 -3.98 -15.31 -30.55
CA GLU A 219 -2.91 -14.77 -31.40
C GLU A 219 -1.73 -15.74 -31.52
N LEU A 220 -1.39 -16.45 -30.43
CA LEU A 220 -0.39 -17.52 -30.46
C LEU A 220 -0.83 -18.70 -31.34
N VAL A 221 -2.11 -19.12 -31.24
CA VAL A 221 -2.70 -20.14 -32.13
C VAL A 221 -2.59 -19.68 -33.59
N PHE A 222 -2.97 -18.43 -33.87
CA PHE A 222 -2.90 -17.85 -35.21
C PHE A 222 -1.47 -17.82 -35.76
N ALA A 223 -0.48 -17.39 -34.96
CA ALA A 223 0.92 -17.36 -35.35
C ALA A 223 1.47 -18.77 -35.68
N ASN A 224 1.09 -19.77 -34.89
CA ASN A 224 1.45 -21.17 -35.14
C ASN A 224 0.86 -21.72 -36.44
N GLU A 225 -0.42 -21.45 -36.72
CA GLU A 225 -1.04 -21.85 -37.99
C GLU A 225 -0.45 -21.12 -39.19
N ASN A 226 -0.14 -19.83 -39.06
CA ASN A 226 0.51 -19.04 -40.10
C ASN A 226 1.92 -19.57 -40.43
N MET A 227 2.68 -20.02 -39.41
CA MET A 227 3.96 -20.69 -39.60
C MET A 227 3.84 -21.99 -40.40
N LYS A 228 2.82 -22.82 -40.12
CA LYS A 228 2.56 -24.06 -40.89
C LYS A 228 2.23 -23.77 -42.36
N VAL A 229 1.46 -22.71 -42.61
CA VAL A 229 1.17 -22.23 -43.97
C VAL A 229 2.45 -21.74 -44.66
N GLY A 230 3.29 -20.97 -43.97
CA GLY A 230 4.58 -20.49 -44.47
C GLY A 230 5.54 -21.62 -44.84
N GLN A 231 5.65 -22.65 -44.00
CA GLN A 231 6.44 -23.86 -44.27
C GLN A 231 5.95 -24.61 -45.50
N SER A 232 4.64 -24.73 -45.68
CA SER A 232 4.04 -25.37 -46.86
C SER A 232 4.33 -24.55 -48.13
N ALA A 233 4.29 -23.23 -48.04
CA ALA A 233 4.62 -22.32 -49.14
C ALA A 233 6.12 -22.35 -49.51
N LEU A 234 7.02 -22.47 -48.52
CA LEU A 234 8.45 -22.66 -48.77
C LEU A 234 8.70 -23.97 -49.51
N LYS A 235 8.12 -25.07 -49.03
CA LYS A 235 8.27 -26.39 -49.67
C LYS A 235 7.84 -26.35 -51.15
N ALA A 236 6.70 -25.72 -51.44
CA ALA A 236 6.24 -25.54 -52.82
C ALA A 236 7.21 -24.67 -53.66
N ALA A 237 7.81 -23.64 -53.08
CA ALA A 237 8.80 -22.80 -53.75
C ALA A 237 10.13 -23.54 -54.02
N GLU A 238 10.57 -24.39 -53.10
CA GLU A 238 11.75 -25.25 -53.26
C GLU A 238 11.54 -26.29 -54.38
N GLU A 239 10.36 -26.90 -54.43
CA GLU A 239 9.97 -27.82 -55.50
C GLU A 239 9.97 -27.12 -56.87
N LEU A 240 9.44 -25.89 -56.95
CA LEU A 240 9.48 -25.07 -58.16
C LEU A 240 10.92 -24.74 -58.59
N LEU A 241 11.78 -24.35 -57.66
CA LEU A 241 13.19 -24.07 -57.92
C LEU A 241 13.92 -25.32 -58.42
N ALA A 242 13.69 -26.47 -57.80
CA ALA A 242 14.27 -27.75 -58.21
C ALA A 242 13.86 -28.10 -59.65
N GLY A 243 12.58 -27.93 -59.99
CA GLY A 243 12.05 -28.11 -61.35
C GLY A 243 12.70 -27.16 -62.37
N ASN A 244 12.83 -25.89 -62.04
CA ASN A 244 13.44 -24.88 -62.91
C ASN A 244 14.94 -25.13 -63.14
N ARG A 245 15.68 -25.50 -62.09
CA ARG A 245 17.10 -25.90 -62.20
C ARG A 245 17.29 -27.12 -63.09
N ALA A 246 16.37 -28.09 -63.04
CA ALA A 246 16.41 -29.25 -63.93
C ALA A 246 16.17 -28.87 -65.41
N LYS A 247 15.17 -28.02 -65.68
CA LYS A 247 14.88 -27.54 -67.04
C LYS A 247 15.99 -26.67 -67.63
N ALA A 248 16.65 -25.86 -66.81
CA ALA A 248 17.79 -25.05 -67.22
C ALA A 248 19.01 -25.91 -67.59
N LYS A 249 19.28 -26.99 -66.83
CA LYS A 249 20.33 -27.98 -67.16
C LYS A 249 20.05 -28.70 -68.49
N ALA A 250 18.77 -28.90 -68.81
CA ALA A 250 18.33 -29.46 -70.10
C ALA A 250 18.31 -28.42 -71.24
N GLY A 251 18.68 -27.16 -70.98
CA GLY A 251 18.75 -26.09 -71.99
C GLY A 251 17.40 -25.48 -72.39
N VAL A 252 16.31 -25.82 -71.70
CA VAL A 252 14.93 -25.43 -72.08
C VAL A 252 14.38 -24.27 -71.24
N MET A 253 15.21 -23.67 -70.38
CA MET A 253 14.82 -22.59 -69.47
C MET A 253 15.95 -21.56 -69.32
N SER A 254 15.57 -20.29 -69.15
CA SER A 254 16.52 -19.19 -68.98
C SER A 254 17.12 -19.15 -67.58
N ALA A 255 18.39 -18.72 -67.47
CA ALA A 255 19.03 -18.46 -66.19
C ALA A 255 18.29 -17.39 -65.36
N VAL A 256 17.61 -16.45 -66.01
CA VAL A 256 16.79 -15.43 -65.36
C VAL A 256 15.61 -16.05 -64.59
N GLU A 257 14.97 -17.07 -65.15
CA GLU A 257 13.83 -17.76 -64.52
C GLU A 257 14.27 -18.61 -63.32
N VAL A 258 15.50 -19.15 -63.34
CA VAL A 258 16.10 -19.82 -62.18
C VAL A 258 16.39 -18.81 -61.07
N LEU A 259 17.02 -17.68 -61.39
CA LEU A 259 17.30 -16.62 -60.42
C LEU A 259 16.01 -16.05 -59.79
N GLN A 260 14.94 -15.91 -60.57
CA GLN A 260 13.65 -15.48 -60.05
C GLN A 260 13.05 -16.50 -59.07
N ALA A 261 13.19 -17.80 -59.35
CA ALA A 261 12.77 -18.85 -58.43
C ALA A 261 13.64 -18.89 -57.16
N GLU A 262 14.95 -18.66 -57.26
CA GLU A 262 15.85 -18.54 -56.10
C GLU A 262 15.47 -17.35 -55.21
N ALA A 263 15.18 -16.19 -55.81
CA ALA A 263 14.67 -15.03 -55.08
C ALA A 263 13.33 -15.33 -54.39
N GLY A 264 12.46 -16.12 -55.04
CA GLY A 264 11.21 -16.60 -54.46
C GLY A 264 11.43 -17.45 -53.20
N VAL A 265 12.35 -18.42 -53.25
CA VAL A 265 12.72 -19.24 -52.08
C VAL A 265 13.29 -18.38 -50.96
N ALA A 266 14.22 -17.47 -51.27
CA ALA A 266 14.81 -16.58 -50.28
C ALA A 266 13.74 -15.71 -49.57
N SER A 267 12.77 -15.19 -50.31
CA SER A 267 11.64 -14.45 -49.74
C SER A 267 10.75 -15.32 -48.83
N ARG A 268 10.55 -16.60 -49.15
CA ARG A 268 9.81 -17.53 -48.27
C ARG A 268 10.58 -17.87 -46.99
N VAL A 269 11.91 -17.99 -47.07
CA VAL A 269 12.77 -18.17 -45.89
C VAL A 269 12.66 -16.97 -44.96
N GLU A 270 12.70 -15.75 -45.49
CA GLU A 270 12.48 -14.53 -44.71
C GLU A 270 11.11 -14.54 -44.01
N GLN A 271 10.05 -14.91 -44.73
CA GLN A 271 8.69 -15.00 -44.16
C GLN A 271 8.59 -16.02 -43.02
N ILE A 272 9.28 -17.16 -43.12
CA ILE A 272 9.37 -18.14 -42.04
C ILE A 272 10.08 -17.55 -40.82
N LEU A 273 11.19 -16.84 -41.01
CA LEU A 273 11.92 -16.23 -39.90
C LEU A 273 11.07 -15.17 -39.18
N ILE A 274 10.31 -14.37 -39.93
CA ILE A 274 9.36 -13.40 -39.36
C ILE A 274 8.23 -14.10 -38.60
N ALA A 275 7.66 -15.18 -39.14
CA ALA A 275 6.63 -15.96 -38.47
C ALA A 275 7.16 -16.64 -37.20
N GLU A 276 8.39 -17.15 -37.23
CA GLU A 276 9.05 -17.72 -36.06
C GLU A 276 9.25 -16.68 -34.96
N LYS A 277 9.75 -15.48 -35.32
CA LYS A 277 9.84 -14.35 -34.40
C LYS A 277 8.48 -14.00 -33.79
N ALA A 278 7.42 -13.95 -34.60
CA ALA A 278 6.08 -13.65 -34.11
C ALA A 278 5.62 -14.67 -33.06
N ILE A 279 5.93 -15.96 -33.23
CA ILE A 279 5.64 -16.98 -32.22
C ILE A 279 6.39 -16.68 -30.92
N TYR A 280 7.70 -16.40 -30.97
CA TYR A 280 8.47 -16.06 -29.76
C TYR A 280 7.90 -14.82 -29.06
N ASP A 281 7.57 -13.77 -29.82
CA ASP A 281 6.99 -12.55 -29.28
C ASP A 281 5.67 -12.85 -28.54
N GLN A 282 4.78 -13.67 -29.13
CA GLN A 282 3.51 -14.07 -28.52
C GLN A 282 3.68 -14.99 -27.31
N GLU A 283 4.62 -15.94 -27.36
CA GLU A 283 4.98 -16.77 -26.21
C GLU A 283 5.44 -15.91 -25.03
N ASP A 284 6.28 -14.90 -25.29
CA ASP A 284 6.74 -13.97 -24.26
C ASP A 284 5.61 -13.08 -23.74
N GLN A 285 4.65 -12.66 -24.58
CA GLN A 285 3.47 -11.94 -24.10
C GLN A 285 2.64 -12.82 -23.16
N LEU A 286 2.40 -14.07 -23.54
CA LEU A 286 1.62 -15.01 -22.75
C LEU A 286 2.33 -15.33 -21.43
N ARG A 287 3.65 -15.59 -21.45
CA ARG A 287 4.45 -15.79 -20.23
C ARG A 287 4.35 -14.60 -19.27
N ARG A 288 4.39 -13.36 -19.76
CA ARG A 288 4.21 -12.17 -18.90
C ARG A 288 2.86 -12.15 -18.19
N LEU A 289 1.80 -12.60 -18.86
CA LEU A 289 0.45 -12.65 -18.29
C LEU A 289 0.27 -13.79 -17.28
N LEU A 290 0.84 -14.96 -17.58
CA LEU A 290 0.79 -16.15 -16.71
C LEU A 290 1.71 -16.01 -15.48
N ASN A 291 2.74 -15.17 -15.58
CA ASN A 291 3.76 -14.97 -14.54
C ASN A 291 4.28 -16.31 -13.97
N PRO A 292 4.86 -17.18 -14.84
CA PRO A 292 5.29 -18.51 -14.44
C PRO A 292 6.51 -18.44 -13.51
N THR A 293 6.77 -19.54 -12.78
CA THR A 293 7.90 -19.60 -11.83
C THR A 293 9.23 -19.60 -12.60
N GLU A 294 10.35 -19.23 -11.95
CA GLU A 294 11.71 -19.20 -12.54
C GLU A 294 12.10 -20.36 -13.47
N PRO A 295 11.79 -21.65 -13.18
CA PRO A 295 12.12 -22.74 -14.11
C PRO A 295 11.34 -22.69 -15.44
N ASP A 296 10.10 -22.20 -15.43
CA ASP A 296 9.23 -22.11 -16.60
C ASP A 296 9.46 -20.82 -17.41
N LEU A 297 10.16 -19.84 -16.84
CA LEU A 297 10.61 -18.61 -17.53
C LEU A 297 11.79 -18.85 -18.46
N ARG A 298 12.42 -20.02 -18.40
CA ARG A 298 13.56 -20.35 -19.24
C ARG A 298 13.10 -20.52 -20.70
N GLN A 299 13.88 -19.97 -21.64
CA GLN A 299 13.59 -20.01 -23.08
C GLN A 299 13.59 -21.42 -23.67
N ASP A 300 14.04 -22.43 -22.92
CA ASP A 300 14.05 -23.83 -23.32
C ASP A 300 12.66 -24.50 -23.21
N VAL A 301 11.63 -23.82 -22.66
CA VAL A 301 10.25 -24.32 -22.57
C VAL A 301 9.31 -23.61 -23.56
N ARG A 302 8.95 -24.25 -24.67
CA ARG A 302 7.98 -23.74 -25.66
C ARG A 302 6.54 -23.97 -25.23
N LEU A 303 5.66 -23.00 -25.54
CA LEU A 303 4.23 -23.11 -25.25
C LEU A 303 3.51 -23.60 -26.50
N GLN A 304 2.95 -24.80 -26.44
CA GLN A 304 2.20 -25.38 -27.55
C GLN A 304 0.70 -25.29 -27.28
N PRO A 305 -0.04 -24.38 -27.95
CA PRO A 305 -1.48 -24.31 -27.76
C PRO A 305 -2.15 -25.57 -28.33
N VAL A 306 -3.02 -26.19 -27.54
CA VAL A 306 -3.72 -27.45 -27.93
C VAL A 306 -5.15 -27.25 -28.40
N ASP A 307 -5.76 -26.11 -28.07
CA ASP A 307 -7.16 -25.84 -28.39
C ASP A 307 -7.33 -25.35 -29.84
N GLN A 308 -8.41 -25.80 -30.46
CA GLN A 308 -8.78 -25.39 -31.82
C GLN A 308 -9.76 -24.20 -31.79
N PRO A 309 -9.69 -23.29 -32.76
CA PRO A 309 -10.60 -22.16 -32.83
C PRO A 309 -12.06 -22.62 -32.95
N LEU A 310 -12.93 -22.05 -32.11
CA LEU A 310 -14.37 -22.34 -32.09
C LEU A 310 -15.04 -21.76 -33.34
N GLN A 311 -15.88 -22.55 -34.01
CA GLN A 311 -16.46 -22.21 -35.32
C GLN A 311 -17.76 -21.38 -35.27
N ALA A 312 -18.43 -21.30 -34.11
CA ALA A 312 -19.62 -20.45 -33.93
C ALA A 312 -19.88 -20.16 -32.45
N LEU A 313 -20.00 -18.88 -32.10
CA LEU A 313 -20.63 -18.43 -30.86
C LEU A 313 -22.10 -18.16 -31.17
N GLU A 314 -23.00 -18.53 -30.26
CA GLU A 314 -24.42 -18.20 -30.38
C GLU A 314 -24.57 -16.67 -30.25
N PRO A 315 -25.17 -15.99 -31.24
CA PRO A 315 -25.26 -14.53 -31.20
C PRO A 315 -26.26 -14.08 -30.15
N ILE A 316 -25.80 -13.30 -29.17
CA ILE A 316 -26.67 -12.55 -28.26
C ILE A 316 -27.35 -11.40 -29.04
N THR A 317 -28.62 -11.14 -28.75
CA THR A 317 -29.30 -9.97 -29.35
C THR A 317 -28.75 -8.67 -28.77
N LEU A 318 -28.79 -7.57 -29.55
CA LEU A 318 -28.28 -6.28 -29.08
C LEU A 318 -29.00 -5.79 -27.82
N GLU A 319 -30.32 -6.00 -27.75
CA GLU A 319 -31.14 -5.56 -26.62
C GLU A 319 -30.77 -6.32 -25.34
N GLU A 320 -30.66 -7.65 -25.43
CA GLU A 320 -30.20 -8.49 -24.32
C GLU A 320 -28.77 -8.15 -23.88
N ALA A 321 -27.88 -7.83 -24.82
CA ALA A 321 -26.52 -7.41 -24.51
C ALA A 321 -26.49 -6.08 -23.75
N ILE A 322 -27.37 -5.13 -24.08
CA ILE A 322 -27.48 -3.84 -23.37
C ILE A 322 -27.99 -4.05 -21.94
N ASP A 323 -29.04 -4.86 -21.76
CA ASP A 323 -29.62 -5.12 -20.44
C ASP A 323 -28.60 -5.80 -19.51
N VAL A 324 -27.91 -6.83 -20.01
CA VAL A 324 -26.84 -7.51 -19.28
C VAL A 324 -25.68 -6.56 -18.98
N ALA A 325 -25.33 -5.67 -19.92
CA ALA A 325 -24.27 -4.70 -19.73
C ALA A 325 -24.60 -3.70 -18.61
N ILE A 326 -25.82 -3.13 -18.59
CA ILE A 326 -26.23 -2.17 -17.56
C ILE A 326 -26.25 -2.84 -16.18
N GLU A 327 -26.66 -4.10 -16.09
CA GLU A 327 -26.74 -4.80 -14.80
C GLU A 327 -25.37 -5.26 -14.28
N ARG A 328 -24.48 -5.72 -15.17
CA ARG A 328 -23.28 -6.49 -14.76
C ARG A 328 -21.96 -5.78 -14.96
N ARG A 329 -21.88 -4.73 -15.80
CA ARG A 329 -20.62 -4.03 -16.10
C ARG A 329 -20.10 -3.31 -14.85
N PRO A 330 -18.86 -3.63 -14.40
CA PRO A 330 -18.28 -3.02 -13.21
C PRO A 330 -18.31 -1.48 -13.23
N GLU A 331 -18.02 -0.84 -14.35
CA GLU A 331 -17.98 0.61 -14.53
C GLU A 331 -19.34 1.28 -14.30
N VAL A 332 -20.44 0.62 -14.63
CA VAL A 332 -21.80 1.12 -14.34
C VAL A 332 -22.05 1.08 -12.84
N LEU A 333 -21.71 -0.03 -12.19
CA LEU A 333 -21.84 -0.19 -10.74
C LEU A 333 -20.94 0.79 -9.96
N GLN A 334 -19.72 1.03 -10.45
CA GLN A 334 -18.81 2.07 -9.92
C GLN A 334 -19.46 3.46 -10.03
N ALA A 335 -20.02 3.80 -11.19
CA ALA A 335 -20.67 5.09 -11.40
C ALA A 335 -21.86 5.30 -10.45
N VAL A 336 -22.69 4.27 -10.23
CA VAL A 336 -23.80 4.31 -9.25
C VAL A 336 -23.27 4.64 -7.85
N LYS A 337 -22.20 3.99 -7.40
CA LYS A 337 -21.60 4.25 -6.09
C LYS A 337 -20.94 5.63 -5.98
N ASN A 338 -20.35 6.12 -7.07
CA ASN A 338 -19.82 7.48 -7.14
C ASN A 338 -20.93 8.55 -7.05
N ILE A 339 -22.11 8.29 -7.62
CA ILE A 339 -23.28 9.15 -7.46
C ILE A 339 -23.74 9.17 -6.00
N GLU A 340 -23.84 8.00 -5.35
CA GLU A 340 -24.17 7.92 -3.92
C GLU A 340 -23.17 8.69 -3.05
N THR A 341 -21.87 8.55 -3.30
CA THR A 341 -20.82 9.32 -2.62
C THR A 341 -20.96 10.83 -2.84
N SER A 342 -21.34 11.24 -4.05
CA SER A 342 -21.59 12.65 -4.39
C SER A 342 -22.80 13.22 -3.64
N ASP A 343 -23.88 12.43 -3.50
CA ASP A 343 -25.06 12.81 -2.70
C ASP A 343 -24.71 12.96 -1.20
N LEU A 344 -23.91 12.03 -0.65
CA LEU A 344 -23.41 12.12 0.72
C LEU A 344 -22.58 13.40 0.93
N ASN A 345 -21.67 13.71 0.00
CA ASN A 345 -20.88 14.94 0.04
C ASN A 345 -21.76 16.20 -0.04
N MET A 346 -22.79 16.20 -0.90
CA MET A 346 -23.75 17.31 -0.99
C MET A 346 -24.50 17.49 0.34
N LYS A 347 -24.98 16.41 0.97
CA LYS A 347 -25.67 16.46 2.27
C LYS A 347 -24.76 17.00 3.37
N PHE A 348 -23.52 16.53 3.42
CA PHE A 348 -22.50 17.04 4.36
C PHE A 348 -22.22 18.53 4.13
N ALA A 349 -22.01 18.95 2.88
CA ALA A 349 -21.78 20.36 2.53
C ALA A 349 -22.96 21.26 2.90
N LYS A 350 -24.22 20.79 2.69
CA LYS A 350 -25.42 21.51 3.14
C LYS A 350 -25.45 21.70 4.65
N ASN A 351 -25.06 20.67 5.43
CA ASN A 351 -24.95 20.81 6.88
C ASN A 351 -23.88 21.83 7.28
N GLN A 352 -22.76 21.88 6.54
CA GLN A 352 -21.66 22.80 6.82
C GLN A 352 -22.03 24.28 6.62
N LEU A 353 -23.11 24.58 5.89
CA LEU A 353 -23.67 25.92 5.74
C LEU A 353 -24.46 26.39 6.97
N LEU A 354 -24.83 25.50 7.89
CA LEU A 354 -25.54 25.86 9.11
C LEU A 354 -24.62 26.65 10.07
N PRO A 355 -25.17 27.60 10.85
CA PRO A 355 -24.40 28.27 11.88
C PRO A 355 -23.95 27.30 12.97
N THR A 356 -22.84 27.62 13.62
CA THR A 356 -22.33 26.88 14.77
C THR A 356 -23.12 27.22 16.01
N LEU A 357 -23.88 26.27 16.52
CA LEU A 357 -24.50 26.33 17.84
C LEU A 357 -24.13 25.05 18.60
N SER A 358 -23.56 25.19 19.78
CA SER A 358 -23.14 24.07 20.63
C SER A 358 -23.49 24.32 22.08
N ALA A 359 -23.95 23.28 22.77
CA ALA A 359 -24.07 23.25 24.22
C ALA A 359 -22.80 22.63 24.80
N GLN A 360 -22.20 23.30 25.79
CA GLN A 360 -21.03 22.79 26.51
C GLN A 360 -21.33 22.76 28.00
N GLY A 361 -21.02 21.64 28.65
CA GLY A 361 -21.06 21.48 30.09
C GLY A 361 -19.71 20.97 30.58
N THR A 362 -19.15 21.65 31.58
CA THR A 362 -17.91 21.21 32.25
C THR A 362 -18.18 21.05 33.73
N VAL A 363 -17.79 19.91 34.28
CA VAL A 363 -17.77 19.65 35.72
C VAL A 363 -16.34 19.28 36.10
N GLY A 364 -15.85 19.82 37.21
CA GLY A 364 -14.49 19.53 37.60
C GLY A 364 -14.25 19.69 39.09
N LEU A 365 -13.21 19.01 39.55
CA LEU A 365 -12.72 19.00 40.91
C LEU A 365 -11.29 19.54 40.89
N SER A 366 -11.00 20.44 41.82
CA SER A 366 -9.69 21.07 41.94
C SER A 366 -9.22 20.96 43.37
N GLY A 367 -7.98 20.51 43.57
CA GLY A 367 -7.39 20.30 44.88
C GLY A 367 -6.03 20.96 44.98
N LEU A 368 -5.77 21.68 46.08
CA LEU A 368 -4.47 22.25 46.42
C LEU A 368 -3.99 21.63 47.75
N GLY A 369 -2.78 21.08 47.76
CA GLY A 369 -2.19 20.47 48.95
C GLY A 369 -0.69 20.75 49.11
N ALA A 370 -0.20 20.52 50.32
CA ALA A 370 1.23 20.60 50.66
C ALA A 370 2.04 19.40 50.14
N GLY A 371 1.35 18.32 49.77
CA GLY A 371 1.92 17.10 49.22
C GLY A 371 0.95 16.37 48.31
N THR A 372 1.46 15.39 47.56
CA THR A 372 0.66 14.65 46.55
C THR A 372 -0.57 13.96 47.15
N ASN A 373 -0.45 13.39 48.36
CA ASN A 373 -1.57 12.70 49.02
C ASN A 373 -2.65 13.66 49.51
N ASP A 374 -2.25 14.81 50.06
CA ASP A 374 -3.17 15.88 50.52
C ASP A 374 -3.90 16.53 49.33
N MET A 375 -3.19 16.74 48.21
CA MET A 375 -3.79 17.18 46.95
C MET A 375 -4.81 16.15 46.43
N PHE A 376 -4.47 14.87 46.43
CA PHE A 376 -5.36 13.80 45.93
C PHE A 376 -6.61 13.65 46.80
N GLN A 377 -6.45 13.64 48.13
CA GLN A 377 -7.59 13.60 49.06
C GLN A 377 -8.50 14.82 48.90
N ARG A 378 -7.98 16.01 48.65
CA ARG A 378 -8.82 17.20 48.38
C ARG A 378 -9.45 17.21 46.99
N ASN A 379 -8.86 16.49 46.03
CA ASN A 379 -9.42 16.36 44.68
C ASN A 379 -10.60 15.39 44.64
N PHE A 380 -10.52 14.27 45.38
CA PHE A 380 -11.49 13.17 45.30
C PHE A 380 -12.31 12.96 46.59
N GLY A 381 -11.95 13.59 47.70
CA GLY A 381 -12.50 13.33 49.04
C GLY A 381 -13.64 14.25 49.47
N GLY A 382 -13.93 15.33 48.75
CA GLY A 382 -14.98 16.31 49.09
C GLY A 382 -14.58 17.33 50.14
#